data_AF-A0A9E2RYJ5-F1
#
_entry.id   AF-A0A9E2RYJ5-F1
#
_cell.length_a   1.000
_cell.length_b   1.000
_cell.length_c   1.000
_cell.angle_alpha   90.00
_cell.angle_beta   90.00
_cell.angle_gamma   90.00
#
_symmetry.space_group_name_H-M   'P 1'
#
loop_
_entity.id
_entity.type
_entity.pdbx_description
1 polymer ?
#
loop_
_entity_poly.entity_id
_entity_poly.type
_entity_poly.pdbx_seq_one_letter_code
_entity_poly.pdbx_strand_id
1 'polypeptide(L)'
;RAGVLRALLHDAADPVLARTLLQTLLPGTTTVCRQLHFGRGAVDDPSEALATAWALLHDLIRDWAGQDRPYAGPDLLSALRGRLRRYIITWRLGETLALDDSLADEDTGDPWSSLAREVATDNSPLARAAWARASEGVSWEDVAQRLGASPADAEEQVRAWISTHLAA
;
A
#
# COMPACT_ATOMS: atom_id res chain seq x y z
N ARG A 1 -11.74 18.63 -16.82
CA ARG A 1 -11.84 17.41 -15.97
C ARG A 1 -11.16 17.60 -14.61
N ALA A 2 -9.86 17.96 -14.55
CA ALA A 2 -9.17 18.21 -13.27
C ALA A 2 -9.87 19.24 -12.37
N GLY A 3 -10.32 20.38 -12.93
CA GLY A 3 -11.06 21.40 -12.17
C GLY A 3 -12.40 20.92 -11.58
N VAL A 4 -13.07 19.96 -12.22
CA VAL A 4 -14.32 19.38 -11.69
C VAL A 4 -14.02 18.49 -10.49
N LEU A 5 -13.00 17.62 -10.58
CA LEU A 5 -12.60 16.77 -9.47
C LEU A 5 -12.09 17.57 -8.27
N ARG A 6 -11.37 18.67 -8.53
CA ARG A 6 -10.94 19.64 -7.53
C ARG A 6 -12.14 20.25 -6.80
N ALA A 7 -13.14 20.76 -7.54
CA ALA A 7 -14.35 21.33 -6.94
C ALA A 7 -15.14 20.28 -6.15
N LEU A 8 -15.30 19.07 -6.70
CA LEU A 8 -15.96 17.97 -6.01
C LEU A 8 -15.25 17.59 -4.70
N LEU A 9 -13.92 17.60 -4.66
CA LEU A 9 -13.16 17.31 -3.44
C LEU A 9 -13.27 18.45 -2.42
N HIS A 10 -13.20 19.69 -2.88
CA HIS A 10 -13.38 20.87 -2.03
C HIS A 10 -14.74 20.83 -1.32
N ASP A 11 -15.80 20.48 -2.05
CA ASP A 11 -17.16 20.45 -1.50
C ASP A 11 -17.58 19.04 -0.98
N ALA A 12 -16.65 18.10 -0.85
CA ALA A 12 -16.92 16.71 -0.45
C ALA A 12 -17.44 16.53 0.99
N ALA A 13 -17.62 17.61 1.76
CA ALA A 13 -18.40 17.57 2.99
C ALA A 13 -19.88 17.25 2.71
N ASP A 14 -20.39 17.58 1.51
CA ASP A 14 -21.69 17.13 1.03
C ASP A 14 -21.62 15.65 0.63
N PRO A 15 -22.42 14.75 1.24
CA PRO A 15 -22.44 13.32 0.91
C PRO A 15 -22.77 13.01 -0.55
N VAL A 16 -23.53 13.86 -1.23
CA VAL A 16 -23.85 13.69 -2.66
C VAL A 16 -22.59 13.93 -3.49
N LEU A 17 -21.87 15.02 -3.22
CA LEU A 17 -20.64 15.37 -3.95
C LEU A 17 -19.52 14.37 -3.66
N ALA A 18 -19.38 13.92 -2.42
CA ALA A 18 -18.46 12.85 -2.04
C ALA A 18 -18.74 11.55 -2.82
N ARG A 19 -20.03 11.15 -2.91
CA ARG A 19 -20.44 9.98 -3.69
C ARG A 19 -20.20 10.18 -5.19
N THR A 20 -20.47 11.36 -5.73
CA THR A 20 -20.18 11.68 -7.14
C THR A 20 -18.69 11.58 -7.43
N LEU A 21 -17.83 12.11 -6.54
CA LEU A 21 -16.38 12.00 -6.66
C LEU A 21 -15.93 10.53 -6.61
N LEU A 22 -16.42 9.75 -5.64
CA LEU A 22 -16.13 8.33 -5.51
C LEU A 22 -16.49 7.58 -6.80
N GLN A 23 -17.72 7.75 -7.30
CA GLN A 23 -18.21 7.13 -8.54
C GLN A 23 -17.33 7.49 -9.75
N THR A 24 -16.89 8.74 -9.83
CA THR A 24 -16.02 9.21 -10.91
C THR A 24 -14.64 8.55 -10.87
N LEU A 25 -14.17 8.14 -9.69
CA LEU A 25 -12.85 7.51 -9.48
C LEU A 25 -12.89 5.97 -9.49
N LEU A 26 -14.06 5.33 -9.58
CA LEU A 26 -14.17 3.87 -9.61
C LEU A 26 -13.32 3.21 -10.73
N PRO A 27 -13.29 3.72 -11.98
CA PRO A 27 -12.44 3.13 -13.02
C PRO A 27 -10.93 3.27 -12.74
N GLY A 28 -10.54 4.34 -12.05
CA GLY A 28 -9.15 4.52 -11.59
C GLY A 28 -8.82 3.54 -10.47
N THR A 29 -9.77 3.29 -9.58
CA THR A 29 -9.63 2.34 -8.48
C THR A 29 -9.43 0.91 -8.97
N THR A 30 -10.23 0.45 -9.95
CA THR A 30 -10.05 -0.88 -10.55
C THR A 30 -8.68 -1.03 -11.21
N THR A 31 -8.19 0.03 -11.85
CA THR A 31 -6.84 0.07 -12.42
C THR A 31 -5.77 -0.06 -11.35
N VAL A 32 -5.90 0.64 -10.22
CA VAL A 32 -4.97 0.54 -9.09
C VAL A 32 -4.98 -0.86 -8.49
N CYS A 33 -6.15 -1.44 -8.23
CA CYS A 33 -6.25 -2.81 -7.71
C CYS A 33 -5.55 -3.81 -8.63
N ARG A 34 -5.80 -3.73 -9.95
CA ARG A 34 -5.15 -4.59 -10.94
C ARG A 34 -3.63 -4.43 -10.95
N GLN A 35 -3.12 -3.19 -10.90
CA GLN A 35 -1.67 -2.93 -10.87
C GLN A 35 -0.98 -3.47 -9.61
N LEU A 36 -1.71 -3.55 -8.50
CA LEU A 36 -1.22 -4.12 -7.26
C LEU A 36 -1.46 -5.62 -7.14
N HIS A 37 -2.08 -6.25 -8.14
CA HIS A 37 -2.59 -7.62 -8.04
C HIS A 37 -3.47 -7.82 -6.79
N PHE A 38 -4.17 -6.76 -6.36
CA PHE A 38 -5.06 -6.80 -5.21
C PHE A 38 -6.27 -7.68 -5.50
N GLY A 39 -6.62 -8.57 -4.57
CA GLY A 39 -7.60 -9.64 -4.80
C GLY A 39 -7.01 -10.93 -5.36
N ARG A 40 -5.68 -11.10 -5.32
CA ARG A 40 -4.98 -12.38 -5.52
C ARG A 40 -4.29 -12.77 -4.21
N GLY A 41 -4.97 -13.58 -3.39
CA GLY A 41 -4.51 -14.04 -2.07
C GLY A 41 -5.04 -13.18 -0.92
N ALA A 42 -4.69 -11.88 -0.85
CA ALA A 42 -5.03 -11.05 0.31
C ALA A 42 -6.53 -10.93 0.63
N VAL A 43 -7.34 -11.08 -0.41
CA VAL A 43 -8.80 -11.21 -0.36
C VAL A 43 -9.14 -12.09 -1.55
N ASP A 44 -9.61 -13.31 -1.32
CA ASP A 44 -9.82 -14.28 -2.40
C ASP A 44 -11.06 -13.98 -3.25
N ASP A 45 -12.02 -13.21 -2.70
CA ASP A 45 -13.17 -12.75 -3.43
C ASP A 45 -12.91 -11.38 -4.10
N PRO A 46 -12.98 -11.29 -5.45
CA PRO A 46 -12.80 -10.03 -6.17
C PRO A 46 -13.79 -8.93 -5.75
N SER A 47 -14.98 -9.30 -5.29
CA SER A 47 -16.00 -8.33 -4.88
C SER A 47 -15.63 -7.69 -3.53
N GLU A 48 -15.12 -8.47 -2.59
CA GLU A 48 -14.60 -8.01 -1.31
C GLU A 48 -13.33 -7.14 -1.48
N ALA A 49 -12.45 -7.49 -2.43
CA ALA A 49 -11.28 -6.67 -2.76
C ALA A 49 -11.70 -5.28 -3.27
N LEU A 50 -12.69 -5.21 -4.16
CA LEU A 50 -13.21 -3.94 -4.65
C LEU A 50 -13.95 -3.16 -3.55
N ALA A 51 -14.75 -3.84 -2.73
CA ALA A 51 -15.43 -3.22 -1.60
C ALA A 51 -14.43 -2.57 -0.62
N THR A 52 -13.33 -3.26 -0.32
CA THR A 52 -12.24 -2.73 0.53
C THR A 52 -11.59 -1.50 -0.10
N ALA A 53 -11.26 -1.56 -1.39
CA ALA A 53 -10.67 -0.42 -2.10
C ALA A 53 -11.61 0.79 -2.14
N TRP A 54 -12.91 0.57 -2.33
CA TRP A 54 -13.92 1.64 -2.33
C TRP A 54 -14.12 2.25 -0.95
N ALA A 55 -14.12 1.44 0.11
CA ALA A 55 -14.18 1.92 1.49
C ALA A 55 -12.97 2.82 1.81
N LEU A 56 -11.76 2.35 1.48
CA LEU A 56 -10.53 3.13 1.69
C LEU A 56 -10.51 4.43 0.89
N LEU A 57 -11.03 4.43 -0.34
CA LEU A 57 -11.14 5.63 -1.17
C LEU A 57 -12.20 6.60 -0.61
N HIS A 58 -13.33 6.09 -0.15
CA HIS A 58 -14.37 6.90 0.49
C HIS A 58 -13.81 7.60 1.74
N ASP A 59 -13.05 6.89 2.57
CA ASP A 59 -12.41 7.48 3.74
C ASP A 59 -11.36 8.53 3.35
N LEU A 60 -10.56 8.28 2.30
CA LEU A 60 -9.63 9.29 1.75
C LEU A 60 -10.35 10.56 1.30
N ILE A 61 -11.50 10.43 0.63
CA ILE A 61 -12.30 11.56 0.18
C ILE A 61 -12.82 12.35 1.38
N ARG A 62 -13.29 11.67 2.43
CA ARG A 62 -13.75 12.32 3.66
C ARG A 62 -12.63 13.02 4.40
N ASP A 63 -11.47 12.38 4.54
CA ASP A 63 -10.29 12.95 5.19
C ASP A 63 -9.80 14.21 4.47
N TRP A 64 -9.98 14.27 3.15
CA TRP A 64 -9.49 15.36 2.30
C TRP A 64 -10.59 16.33 1.86
N ALA A 65 -11.81 16.19 2.38
CA ALA A 65 -12.89 17.12 2.10
C ALA A 65 -12.52 18.55 2.51
N GLY A 66 -12.87 19.55 1.69
CA GLY A 66 -12.47 20.94 1.92
C GLY A 66 -11.07 21.28 1.41
N GLN A 67 -10.26 20.30 1.02
CA GLN A 67 -8.91 20.58 0.51
C GLN A 67 -8.95 21.04 -0.95
N ASP A 68 -8.14 22.05 -1.23
CA ASP A 68 -8.02 22.60 -2.57
C ASP A 68 -6.83 21.99 -3.31
N ARG A 69 -7.07 20.91 -4.06
CA ARG A 69 -6.02 20.15 -4.78
C ARG A 69 -6.16 20.26 -6.30
N PRO A 70 -5.21 20.88 -7.03
CA PRO A 70 -5.25 21.00 -8.48
C PRO A 70 -5.33 19.66 -9.23
N TYR A 71 -4.74 18.60 -8.66
CA TYR A 71 -4.70 17.25 -9.21
C TYR A 71 -5.42 16.24 -8.32
N ALA A 72 -6.56 16.63 -7.73
CA ALA A 72 -7.34 15.83 -6.78
C ALA A 72 -7.54 14.35 -7.20
N GLY A 73 -7.89 14.07 -8.46
CA GLY A 73 -8.09 12.70 -8.95
C GLY A 73 -6.82 11.83 -8.87
N PRO A 74 -5.73 12.20 -9.59
CA PRO A 74 -4.45 11.50 -9.47
C PRO A 74 -3.92 11.40 -8.04
N ASP A 75 -4.07 12.45 -7.23
CA ASP A 75 -3.60 12.47 -5.84
C ASP A 75 -4.34 11.43 -4.98
N LEU A 76 -5.68 11.39 -5.08
CA LEU A 76 -6.51 10.42 -4.37
C LEU A 76 -6.20 8.98 -4.78
N LEU A 77 -6.01 8.72 -6.08
CA LEU A 77 -5.64 7.38 -6.57
C LEU A 77 -4.24 6.96 -6.14
N SER A 78 -3.30 7.91 -6.07
CA SER A 78 -1.94 7.67 -5.56
C SER A 78 -1.97 7.35 -4.06
N ALA A 79 -2.76 8.09 -3.29
CA ALA A 79 -2.96 7.83 -1.87
C ALA A 79 -3.65 6.48 -1.62
N LEU A 80 -4.66 6.15 -2.42
CA LEU A 80 -5.34 4.86 -2.37
C LEU A 80 -4.37 3.71 -2.63
N ARG A 81 -3.52 3.83 -3.66
CA ARG A 81 -2.47 2.84 -3.95
C ARG A 81 -1.56 2.60 -2.75
N GLY A 82 -1.19 3.66 -2.03
CA GLY A 82 -0.42 3.56 -0.79
C GLY A 82 -1.16 2.81 0.32
N ARG A 83 -2.44 3.15 0.57
CA ARG A 83 -3.27 2.44 1.58
C ARG A 83 -3.45 0.96 1.23
N LEU A 84 -3.70 0.64 -0.03
CA LEU A 84 -3.86 -0.75 -0.49
C LEU A 84 -2.56 -1.56 -0.37
N ARG A 85 -1.41 -0.97 -0.70
CA ARG A 85 -0.11 -1.62 -0.47
C ARG A 85 0.10 -1.96 1.00
N ARG A 86 -0.18 -1.01 1.89
CA ARG A 86 -0.08 -1.24 3.34
C ARG A 86 -1.07 -2.29 3.82
N TYR A 87 -2.27 -2.32 3.27
CA TYR A 87 -3.28 -3.34 3.57
C TYR A 87 -2.78 -4.73 3.20
N ILE A 88 -2.32 -4.94 1.96
CA ILE A 88 -1.78 -6.22 1.47
C ILE A 88 -0.68 -6.72 2.41
N ILE A 89 0.23 -5.83 2.76
CA ILE A 89 1.37 -6.13 3.61
C ILE A 89 0.94 -6.50 5.02
N THR A 90 0.01 -5.74 5.61
CA THR A 90 -0.48 -6.02 6.97
C THR A 90 -1.20 -7.35 7.03
N TRP A 91 -2.02 -7.65 6.02
CA TRP A 91 -2.69 -8.94 5.86
C TRP A 91 -1.66 -10.07 5.78
N ARG A 92 -0.63 -9.94 4.94
CA ARG A 92 0.44 -10.96 4.82
C ARG A 92 1.23 -11.16 6.08
N LEU A 93 1.51 -10.09 6.82
CA LEU A 93 2.19 -10.24 8.10
C LEU A 93 1.31 -11.02 9.09
N GLY A 94 0.01 -10.70 9.14
CA GLY A 94 -0.95 -11.46 9.94
C GLY A 94 -1.01 -12.93 9.53
N GLU A 95 -1.01 -13.20 8.23
CA GLU A 95 -1.00 -14.55 7.68
C GLU A 95 0.30 -15.29 8.03
N THR A 96 1.48 -14.71 7.79
CA THR A 96 2.78 -15.33 8.13
C THR A 96 2.91 -15.57 9.64
N LEU A 97 2.46 -14.63 10.47
CA LEU A 97 2.45 -14.80 11.93
C LEU A 97 1.41 -15.84 12.40
N ALA A 98 0.32 -16.03 11.66
CA ALA A 98 -0.65 -17.10 11.91
C ALA A 98 -0.15 -18.47 11.40
N LEU A 99 0.63 -18.49 10.31
CA LEU A 99 1.27 -19.67 9.73
C LEU A 99 2.49 -20.16 10.53
N ASP A 100 3.01 -19.38 11.49
CA ASP A 100 4.01 -19.82 12.48
C ASP A 100 3.45 -20.92 13.42
N ASP A 101 2.12 -21.15 13.41
CA ASP A 101 1.45 -22.28 14.09
C ASP A 101 1.08 -23.44 13.13
N SER A 102 1.22 -23.26 11.80
CA SER A 102 0.95 -24.31 10.80
C SER A 102 1.76 -24.11 9.52
N LEU A 103 2.96 -24.69 9.47
CA LEU A 103 3.89 -24.49 8.36
C LEU A 103 3.38 -24.96 6.98
N ALA A 104 3.70 -24.12 5.99
CA ALA A 104 4.17 -24.42 4.63
C ALA A 104 3.19 -24.45 3.43
N ASP A 105 3.68 -23.78 2.38
CA ASP A 105 3.46 -23.99 0.95
C ASP A 105 2.16 -23.49 0.29
N GLU A 106 2.13 -22.20 -0.03
CA GLU A 106 1.73 -21.76 -1.38
C GLU A 106 2.68 -20.66 -1.87
N ASP A 107 3.64 -21.05 -2.72
CA ASP A 107 4.48 -20.13 -3.46
C ASP A 107 3.64 -19.44 -4.55
N THR A 108 3.02 -18.32 -4.19
CA THR A 108 2.17 -17.52 -5.08
C THR A 108 2.95 -16.70 -6.12
N GLY A 109 4.29 -16.79 -6.14
CA GLY A 109 5.15 -16.08 -7.09
C GLY A 109 5.07 -14.55 -6.98
N ASP A 110 4.52 -14.03 -5.89
CA ASP A 110 4.48 -12.59 -5.62
C ASP A 110 5.75 -12.16 -4.86
N PRO A 111 6.55 -11.23 -5.41
CA PRO A 111 7.74 -10.69 -4.75
C PRO A 111 7.51 -10.25 -3.31
N TRP A 112 6.33 -9.73 -2.98
CA TRP A 112 6.02 -9.27 -1.63
C TRP A 112 5.83 -10.41 -0.62
N SER A 113 5.44 -11.61 -1.07
CA SER A 113 5.31 -12.80 -0.22
C SER A 113 6.68 -13.36 0.14
N SER A 114 7.60 -13.42 -0.83
CA SER A 114 9.00 -13.78 -0.60
C SER A 114 9.66 -12.79 0.36
N LEU A 115 9.44 -11.48 0.17
CA LEU A 115 9.94 -10.46 1.10
C LEU A 115 9.42 -10.65 2.52
N ALA A 116 8.10 -10.85 2.69
CA ALA A 116 7.49 -11.01 4.01
C ALA A 116 8.02 -12.25 4.75
N ARG A 117 8.20 -13.36 4.01
CA ARG A 117 8.75 -14.61 4.54
C ARG A 117 10.20 -14.46 4.96
N GLU A 118 11.02 -13.81 4.13
CA GLU A 118 12.43 -13.54 4.45
C GLU A 118 12.57 -12.61 5.66
N VAL A 119 11.71 -11.59 5.78
CA VAL A 119 11.69 -10.72 6.97
C VAL A 119 11.29 -11.49 8.22
N ALA A 120 10.31 -12.40 8.13
CA ALA A 120 9.92 -13.26 9.24
C ALA A 120 11.03 -14.23 9.65
N THR A 121 11.82 -14.72 8.68
CA THR A 121 12.88 -15.71 8.90
C THR A 121 14.18 -15.09 9.41
N ASP A 122 14.69 -14.04 8.75
CA ASP A 122 15.93 -13.34 9.14
C ASP A 122 15.70 -12.46 10.39
N ASN A 123 14.54 -11.79 10.47
CA ASN A 123 14.15 -10.87 11.55
C ASN A 123 15.28 -9.90 11.99
N SER A 124 16.19 -9.59 11.08
CA SER A 124 17.31 -8.69 11.33
C SER A 124 16.81 -7.24 11.35
N PRO A 125 17.54 -6.31 11.99
CA PRO A 125 17.24 -4.88 11.89
C PRO A 125 17.15 -4.39 10.44
N LEU A 126 17.99 -4.94 9.56
CA LEU A 126 18.00 -4.65 8.12
C LEU A 126 16.75 -5.17 7.42
N ALA A 127 16.34 -6.41 7.68
CA ALA A 127 15.11 -6.98 7.12
C ALA A 127 13.87 -6.19 7.55
N ARG A 128 13.76 -5.84 8.85
CA ARG A 128 12.66 -5.00 9.36
C ARG A 128 12.68 -3.58 8.78
N ALA A 129 13.85 -3.01 8.55
CA ALA A 129 14.00 -1.69 7.96
C ALA A 129 13.65 -1.69 6.46
N ALA A 130 14.12 -2.70 5.72
CA ALA A 130 13.78 -2.93 4.32
C ALA A 130 12.27 -3.11 4.15
N TRP A 131 11.66 -3.89 5.05
CA TRP A 131 10.21 -4.05 5.12
C TRP A 131 9.51 -2.72 5.35
N ALA A 132 9.80 -2.02 6.46
CA ALA A 132 9.14 -0.76 6.80
C ALA A 132 9.29 0.30 5.69
N ARG A 133 10.45 0.33 5.02
CA ARG A 133 10.67 1.21 3.88
C ARG A 133 9.75 0.88 2.71
N ALA A 134 9.62 -0.41 2.40
CA ALA A 134 8.87 -0.93 1.26
C ALA A 134 7.35 -0.94 1.53
N SER A 135 6.94 -1.12 2.79
CA SER A 135 5.56 -1.32 3.20
C SER A 135 4.86 -0.09 3.76
N GLU A 136 5.53 0.59 4.68
CA GLU A 136 4.99 1.74 5.38
C GLU A 136 5.36 3.05 4.67
N GLY A 137 6.38 3.00 3.80
CA GLY A 137 6.88 4.17 3.07
C GLY A 137 7.73 5.09 3.95
N VAL A 138 8.34 4.53 5.00
CA VAL A 138 9.17 5.25 5.98
C VAL A 138 10.29 6.02 5.28
N SER A 139 10.65 7.20 5.79
CA SER A 139 11.69 8.04 5.20
C SER A 139 13.07 7.37 5.31
N TRP A 140 14.01 7.74 4.43
CA TRP A 140 15.39 7.23 4.53
C TRP A 140 16.09 7.72 5.80
N GLU A 141 15.68 8.85 6.38
CA GLU A 141 16.20 9.35 7.66
C GLU A 141 15.79 8.44 8.82
N ASP A 142 14.52 8.04 8.88
CA ASP A 142 14.02 7.13 9.91
C ASP A 142 14.61 5.71 9.75
N VAL A 143 14.81 5.25 8.50
CA VAL A 143 15.47 3.97 8.21
C VAL A 143 16.92 4.01 8.67
N ALA A 144 17.64 5.10 8.37
CA ALA A 144 19.02 5.30 8.80
C ALA A 144 19.15 5.34 10.33
N GLN A 145 18.22 6.00 11.01
CA GLN A 145 18.16 6.02 12.47
C GLN A 145 17.97 4.61 13.06
N ARG A 146 17.11 3.78 12.45
CA ARG A 146 16.88 2.39 12.88
C ARG A 146 18.09 1.49 12.66
N LEU A 147 18.88 1.77 11.62
CA LEU A 147 20.08 0.99 11.26
C LEU A 147 21.36 1.53 11.89
N GLY A 148 21.33 2.70 12.51
CA GLY A 148 22.54 3.37 13.02
C GLY A 148 23.52 3.76 11.92
N ALA A 149 23.02 4.05 10.71
CA ALA A 149 23.81 4.33 9.51
C ALA A 149 23.51 5.73 8.95
N SER A 150 24.24 6.17 7.93
CA SER A 150 23.85 7.36 7.16
C SER A 150 22.69 7.05 6.21
N PRO A 151 21.86 8.03 5.80
CA PRO A 151 20.76 7.80 4.85
C PRO A 151 21.18 7.17 3.52
N ALA A 152 22.36 7.53 3.01
CA ALA A 152 22.91 6.95 1.79
C ALA A 152 23.31 5.49 1.97
N ASP A 153 24.01 5.17 3.07
CA ASP A 153 24.43 3.80 3.38
C ASP A 153 23.23 2.91 3.71
N ALA A 154 22.21 3.46 4.37
CA ALA A 154 20.98 2.77 4.70
C ALA A 154 20.17 2.44 3.43
N GLU A 155 20.13 3.36 2.47
CA GLU A 155 19.53 3.11 1.16
C GLU A 155 20.26 2.02 0.38
N GLU A 156 21.60 2.06 0.35
CA GLU A 156 22.42 1.05 -0.31
C GLU A 156 22.22 -0.34 0.32
N GLN A 157 22.29 -0.45 1.64
CA GLN A 157 22.10 -1.70 2.37
C GLN A 157 20.72 -2.30 2.14
N VAL A 158 19.66 -1.48 2.20
CA VAL A 158 18.28 -1.94 1.97
C VAL A 158 18.09 -2.38 0.52
N ARG A 159 18.60 -1.63 -0.46
CA ARG A 159 18.50 -2.01 -1.88
C ARG A 159 19.27 -3.30 -2.16
N ALA A 160 20.48 -3.45 -1.62
CA ALA A 160 21.28 -4.65 -1.75
C ALA A 160 20.54 -5.86 -1.18
N TRP A 161 20.03 -5.75 0.06
CA TRP A 161 19.28 -6.81 0.71
C TRP A 161 18.03 -7.21 -0.08
N ILE A 162 17.23 -6.25 -0.53
CA ILE A 162 16.03 -6.51 -1.35
C ILE A 162 16.43 -7.22 -2.66
N SER A 163 17.50 -6.79 -3.32
CA SER A 163 17.95 -7.40 -4.58
C SER A 163 18.42 -8.85 -4.42
N THR A 164 19.02 -9.20 -3.28
CA THR A 164 19.45 -10.57 -2.97
C THR A 164 18.27 -11.49 -2.71
N HIS A 165 17.18 -10.98 -2.11
CA HIS A 165 16.06 -11.79 -1.62
C HIS A 165 14.81 -11.75 -2.53
N LEU A 166 14.76 -10.86 -3.54
CA LEU A 166 13.67 -10.79 -4.53
C LEU A 166 14.05 -11.29 -5.93
N ALA A 167 15.31 -11.69 -6.17
CA ALA A 167 15.79 -12.12 -7.48
C ALA A 167 15.89 -13.65 -7.65
N ALA A 168 15.39 -14.43 -6.69
CA ALA A 168 15.28 -15.89 -6.75
C ALA A 168 13.82 -16.29 -6.97
#